data_AF-A0A3D6DJH7-F1
#
_entry.id   AF-A0A3D6DJH7-F1
#
_cell.length_a   1.000
_cell.length_b   1.000
_cell.length_c   1.000
_cell.angle_alpha   90.00
_cell.angle_beta   90.00
_cell.angle_gamma   90.00
#
_symmetry.space_group_name_H-M   'P 1'
#
loop_
_entity.id
_entity.type
_entity.pdbx_description
1 polymer ?
#
loop_
_entity_poly.entity_id
_entity_poly.type
_entity_poly.pdbx_seq_one_letter_code
_entity_poly.pdbx_strand_id
1 'polypeptide(L)' 'FAMILQNAEGEKKQIYFENPQIEDSNAILEELESFADAIHHKKDPVVSLKNGTDALELAYRVIDAYSH' A
#
# COMPACT_ATOMS: atom_id res chain seq x y z
N PHE A 1 -21.45 6.75 4.44
CA PHE A 1 -21.97 7.93 5.17
C PHE A 1 -22.15 9.07 4.17
N ALA A 2 -23.22 9.86 4.24
CA ALA A 2 -23.43 10.96 3.30
C ALA A 2 -23.56 12.28 4.08
N MET A 3 -22.74 13.27 3.72
CA MET A 3 -22.83 14.61 4.28
C MET A 3 -23.59 15.51 3.30
N ILE A 4 -24.60 16.22 3.78
CA ILE A 4 -25.30 17.24 2.99
C ILE A 4 -24.84 18.61 3.48
N LEU A 5 -24.20 19.37 2.61
CA LEU A 5 -23.84 20.77 2.83
C LEU A 5 -24.91 21.65 2.22
N GLN A 6 -25.33 22.70 2.91
CA GLN A 6 -26.27 23.71 2.42
C GLN A 6 -25.63 25.10 2.55
N ASN A 7 -25.60 25.90 1.48
CA ASN A 7 -25.15 27.30 1.56
C ASN A 7 -26.26 28.22 2.11
N ALA A 8 -25.94 29.50 2.33
CA ALA A 8 -26.88 30.48 2.89
C ALA A 8 -28.09 30.74 1.98
N GLU A 9 -27.93 30.50 0.68
CA GLU A 9 -28.94 30.62 -0.37
C GLU A 9 -29.86 29.38 -0.47
N GLY A 10 -29.55 28.32 0.27
CA GLY A 10 -30.37 27.11 0.36
C GLY A 10 -30.00 25.98 -0.61
N GLU A 11 -28.95 26.14 -1.41
CA GLU A 11 -28.45 25.12 -2.32
C GLU A 11 -27.74 24.01 -1.56
N LYS A 12 -28.13 22.76 -1.85
CA LYS A 12 -27.60 21.57 -1.18
C LYS A 12 -26.63 20.81 -2.09
N LYS A 13 -25.48 20.41 -1.55
CA LYS A 13 -24.56 19.43 -2.16
C LYS A 13 -24.39 18.23 -1.25
N GLN A 14 -24.53 17.04 -1.82
CA GLN A 14 -24.28 15.79 -1.13
C GLN A 14 -22.86 15.31 -1.43
N ILE A 15 -22.07 15.09 -0.40
CA ILE A 15 -20.77 14.41 -0.49
C ILE A 15 -20.97 13.00 0.05
N TYR A 16 -20.76 12.02 -0.82
CA TYR A 16 -20.86 10.61 -0.48
C TYR A 16 -19.49 10.10 -0.04
N PHE A 17 -19.41 9.56 1.17
CA PHE A 17 -18.21 8.93 1.70
C PHE A 17 -18.46 7.43 1.79
N GLU A 18 -17.75 6.67 0.96
CA GLU A 18 -17.62 5.23 1.07
C GLU A 18 -16.19 4.92 1.51
N ASN A 19 -16.06 4.05 2.51
CA ASN A 19 -14.76 3.50 2.82
C ASN A 19 -14.37 2.58 1.65
N PRO A 20 -13.13 2.68 1.16
CA PRO A 20 -12.65 1.71 0.20
C PRO A 20 -12.78 0.32 0.81
N GLN A 21 -13.17 -0.65 -0.02
CA GLN A 21 -13.08 -2.04 0.39
C GLN A 21 -11.60 -2.37 0.59
N ILE A 22 -11.26 -2.90 1.76
CA ILE A 22 -9.92 -3.41 2.05
C ILE A 22 -9.98 -4.90 1.76
N GLU A 23 -9.33 -5.33 0.69
CA GLU A 23 -9.16 -6.75 0.39
C GLU A 23 -8.05 -7.31 1.30
N ASP A 24 -8.26 -8.51 1.82
CA ASP A 24 -7.21 -9.23 2.53
C ASP A 24 -6.12 -9.63 1.54
N SER A 25 -4.95 -9.02 1.66
CA SER A 25 -3.79 -9.26 0.80
C SER A 25 -2.56 -9.47 1.67
N ASN A 26 -1.74 -10.44 1.29
CA ASN A 26 -0.44 -10.67 1.89
C ASN A 26 0.65 -10.17 0.94
N ALA A 27 1.01 -8.91 1.07
CA ALA A 27 2.01 -8.26 0.22
C ALA A 27 3.36 -8.99 0.20
N ILE A 28 3.73 -9.69 1.28
CA ILE A 28 4.98 -10.48 1.31
C ILE A 28 4.84 -11.72 0.43
N LEU A 29 3.71 -12.42 0.50
CA LEU A 29 3.45 -13.57 -0.36
C LEU A 29 3.40 -13.15 -1.82
N GLU A 30 2.67 -12.07 -2.13
CA GLU A 30 2.54 -11.54 -3.49
C GLU A 30 3.89 -11.18 -4.11
N GLU A 31 4.80 -10.57 -3.35
CA GLU A 31 6.13 -10.27 -3.87
C GLU A 31 7.01 -11.51 -4.03
N LEU A 32 6.88 -12.52 -3.18
CA LEU A 32 7.58 -13.80 -3.36
C LEU A 32 7.08 -14.54 -4.61
N GLU A 33 5.77 -14.51 -4.88
CA GLU A 33 5.17 -15.07 -6.09
C GLU A 33 5.59 -14.29 -7.34
N SER A 34 5.55 -12.96 -7.30
CA SER A 34 6.06 -12.06 -8.36
C SER A 34 7.53 -12.31 -8.68
N PHE A 35 8.36 -12.50 -7.66
CA PHE A 35 9.77 -12.82 -7.82
C PHE A 35 9.98 -14.21 -8.44
N ALA A 36 9.22 -15.22 -8.00
CA ALA A 36 9.27 -16.56 -8.58
C ALA A 36 8.84 -16.55 -10.05
N ASP A 37 7.79 -15.80 -10.39
CA ASP A 37 7.33 -15.62 -11.77
C ASP A 37 8.42 -15.01 -12.66
N ALA A 38 9.11 -13.97 -12.17
CA ALA A 38 10.21 -13.34 -12.88
C ALA A 38 11.34 -14.33 -13.21
N ILE A 39 11.68 -15.22 -12.26
CA ILE A 39 12.66 -16.30 -12.48
C ILE A 39 12.18 -17.25 -13.58
N HIS A 40 10.94 -17.75 -13.48
CA HIS A 40 10.38 -18.71 -14.44
C HIS A 40 10.30 -18.14 -15.85
N HIS A 41 9.98 -16.85 -15.99
CA HIS A 41 9.82 -16.18 -17.26
C HIS A 41 11.08 -15.42 -17.74
N LYS A 42 12.21 -15.52 -17.03
CA LYS A 42 13.46 -14.81 -17.34
C LYS A 42 13.25 -13.30 -17.52
N LYS A 43 12.42 -12.71 -16.67
CA LYS A 43 12.17 -11.27 -16.62
C LYS A 43 12.96 -10.67 -15.47
N ASP A 44 13.24 -9.38 -15.57
CA ASP A 44 13.75 -8.65 -14.42
C ASP A 44 12.66 -8.57 -13.34
N PRO A 45 13.00 -8.85 -12.07
CA PRO A 45 12.03 -8.74 -10.99
C PRO A 45 11.64 -7.28 -10.81
N VAL A 46 10.37 -7.04 -10.47
CA VAL A 46 9.81 -5.70 -10.23
C VAL A 46 10.62 -4.94 -9.17
N VAL A 47 11.08 -5.67 -8.14
CA VAL A 47 11.99 -5.18 -7.11
C VAL A 47 13.37 -5.83 -7.29
N SER A 48 14.40 -5.00 -7.48
CA SER A 48 15.78 -5.49 -7.57
C SER A 48 16.30 -5.99 -6.22
N LEU A 49 17.27 -6.92 -6.23
CA LEU A 49 17.92 -7.42 -5.01
C LEU A 49 18.54 -6.29 -4.16
N LYS A 50 19.13 -5.28 -4.82
CA LYS A 50 19.70 -4.12 -4.13
C LYS A 50 18.62 -3.34 -3.39
N ASN A 51 17.51 -3.01 -4.06
CA ASN A 51 16.42 -2.25 -3.45
C ASN A 51 15.77 -3.02 -2.30
N GLY A 52 15.60 -4.34 -2.44
CA GLY A 52 15.10 -5.19 -1.36
C GLY A 52 16.04 -5.22 -0.15
N THR A 53 17.35 -5.28 -0.38
CA THR A 53 18.37 -5.25 0.68
C THR A 53 18.35 -3.91 1.43
N ASP A 54 18.36 -2.80 0.69
CA ASP A 54 18.34 -1.44 1.26
C ASP A 54 17.05 -1.20 2.08
N ALA A 55 15.91 -1.72 1.60
CA ALA A 55 14.63 -1.62 2.30
C ALA A 55 14.63 -2.40 3.63
N LEU A 56 15.19 -3.62 3.65
CA LEU A 56 15.33 -4.41 4.87
C LEU A 56 16.26 -3.74 5.87
N GLU A 57 17.39 -3.21 5.42
CA GLU A 57 18.32 -2.46 6.28
C GLU A 57 17.62 -1.27 6.95
N LEU A 58 16.86 -0.48 6.18
CA LEU A 58 16.09 0.63 6.71
C LEU A 58 15.03 0.15 7.72
N ALA A 59 14.31 -0.93 7.42
CA ALA A 59 13.31 -1.50 8.33
C ALA A 59 13.92 -1.89 9.68
N TYR A 60 15.08 -2.55 9.67
CA TYR A 60 15.81 -2.89 10.90
C TYR A 60 16.21 -1.64 11.70
N ARG A 61 16.70 -0.59 11.03
CA ARG A 61 17.05 0.68 11.69
C ARG A 61 15.85 1.36 12.35
N VAL A 62 14.69 1.32 11.70
CA VAL A 62 13.44 1.83 12.27
C VAL A 62 13.05 1.02 13.49
N ILE A 63 13.04 -0.32 13.40
CA ILE A 63 12.71 -1.19 14.52
C ILE A 63 13.62 -0.92 15.72
N ASP A 64 14.93 -0.82 15.49
CA ASP A 64 15.92 -0.55 16.54
C ASP A 64 15.65 0.79 17.25
N ALA A 65 15.31 1.83 16.48
CA ALA A 65 15.02 3.17 16.99
C ALA A 65 13.75 3.27 17.87
N TYR A 66 12.83 2.30 17.77
CA TYR A 66 11.60 2.24 18.57
C TYR A 66 11.56 1.08 19.57
N SER A 67 12.63 0.28 19.67
CA SER A 67 12.74 -0.86 20.58
C SER A 67 13.35 -0.51 21.96
N HIS A 68 13.64 0.78 22.20
CA HIS A 68 14.21 1.33 23.44
C HIS A 68 13.44 2.60 23.86
#